data_AF-A0A932M7Z5-F1
#
_entry.id   AF-A0A932M7Z5-F1
#
_cell.length_a   1.000
_cell.length_b   1.000
_cell.length_c   1.000
_cell.angle_alpha   90.00
_cell.angle_beta   90.00
_cell.angle_gamma   90.00
#
_symmetry.space_group_name_H-M   'P 1'
#
loop_
_entity.id
_entity.type
_entity.pdbx_description
1 polymer ?
#
loop_
_entity_poly.entity_id
_entity_poly.type
_entity_poly.pdbx_seq_one_letter_code
_entity_poly.pdbx_strand_id
1 'polypeptide(L)'
;MQSKVVFDGNGSLLLNLGSLAAIANLHPHNLIHIVFDNACYESSRGAPTATAGVTDLAAIAKGAGIANAVAVNSVKDFSVFLIDSLHSGL
;
A
#
# COMPACT_ATOMS: atom_id res chain seq x y z
N MET A 1 12.03 7.43 -17.51
CA MET A 1 12.37 6.51 -16.41
C MET A 1 11.26 5.48 -16.29
N GLN A 2 11.55 4.22 -15.94
CA GLN A 2 10.50 3.21 -15.70
C GLN A 2 10.08 3.23 -14.23
N SER A 3 8.78 3.18 -13.96
CA SER A 3 8.23 3.03 -12.61
C SER A 3 8.30 1.56 -12.18
N LYS A 4 8.66 1.32 -10.93
CA LYS A 4 8.64 0.02 -10.28
C LYS A 4 7.32 -0.12 -9.54
N VAL A 5 6.52 -1.11 -9.92
CA VAL A 5 5.23 -1.38 -9.28
C VAL A 5 5.35 -2.66 -8.48
N VAL A 6 4.98 -2.60 -7.19
CA VAL A 6 4.93 -3.74 -6.28
C VAL A 6 3.47 -4.01 -5.94
N PHE A 7 3.06 -5.26 -6.09
CA PHE A 7 1.76 -5.74 -5.67
C PHE A 7 1.90 -6.54 -4.38
N ASP A 8 1.05 -6.25 -3.41
CA ASP A 8 1.07 -6.88 -2.10
C ASP A 8 -0.36 -7.08 -1.57
N GLY A 9 -0.51 -7.93 -0.57
CA GLY A 9 -1.77 -8.11 0.16
C GLY A 9 -1.72 -7.43 1.52
N ASN A 10 -2.85 -6.96 2.03
CA ASN A 10 -2.97 -6.43 3.40
C ASN A 10 -2.36 -7.36 4.46
N GLY A 11 -2.62 -8.67 4.36
CA GLY A 11 -2.08 -9.66 5.30
C GLY A 11 -0.55 -9.78 5.23
N SER A 12 0.01 -9.76 4.02
CA SER A 12 1.47 -9.80 3.81
C SER A 12 2.14 -8.53 4.33
N LEU A 13 1.56 -7.36 4.04
CA LEU A 13 2.06 -6.09 4.55
C LEU A 13 1.98 -6.00 6.08
N LEU A 14 0.88 -6.45 6.70
CA LEU A 14 0.73 -6.51 8.15
C LEU A 14 1.81 -7.36 8.82
N LEU A 15 2.23 -8.44 8.17
CA LEU A 15 3.32 -9.30 8.66
C LEU A 15 4.72 -8.70 8.40
N ASN A 16 4.83 -7.66 7.57
CA ASN A 16 6.10 -7.04 7.20
C ASN A 16 6.05 -5.50 7.21
N LEU A 17 5.49 -4.90 8.28
CA LEU A 17 5.37 -3.45 8.41
C LEU A 17 6.74 -2.72 8.42
N GLY A 18 7.82 -3.41 8.82
CA GLY A 18 9.18 -2.87 8.77
C GLY A 18 9.64 -2.48 7.36
N SER A 19 9.05 -3.07 6.32
CA SER A 19 9.31 -2.70 4.93
C SER A 19 8.91 -1.25 4.62
N LEU A 20 7.83 -0.74 5.22
CA LEU A 20 7.38 0.65 5.02
C LEU A 20 8.41 1.64 5.55
N ALA A 21 9.00 1.36 6.72
CA ALA A 21 10.06 2.18 7.28
C ALA A 21 11.33 2.15 6.40
N ALA A 22 11.67 1.00 5.82
CA ALA A 22 12.79 0.90 4.88
C ALA A 22 12.53 1.69 3.59
N ILE A 23 11.33 1.56 3.00
CA ILE A 23 10.92 2.32 1.81
C ILE A 23 10.98 3.83 2.10
N ALA A 24 10.44 4.27 3.24
CA ALA A 24 10.44 5.68 3.61
C ALA A 24 11.85 6.26 3.76
N ASN A 25 12.80 5.51 4.35
CA ASN A 25 14.19 5.95 4.49
C ASN A 25 14.97 5.94 3.16
N LEU A 26 14.69 4.98 2.27
CA LEU A 26 15.34 4.90 0.97
C LEU A 26 14.79 5.92 -0.04
N HIS A 27 13.55 6.38 0.17
CA HIS A 27 12.87 7.38 -0.65
C HIS A 27 12.97 7.13 -2.18
N PRO A 28 12.61 5.93 -2.67
CA PRO A 28 12.72 5.64 -4.10
C PRO A 28 11.72 6.46 -4.92
N HIS A 29 12.22 7.39 -5.73
CA HIS A 29 11.44 8.30 -6.59
C HIS A 29 10.58 7.64 -7.69
N ASN A 30 10.60 6.32 -7.80
CA ASN A 30 9.91 5.60 -8.87
C ASN A 30 9.23 4.33 -8.38
N LEU A 31 8.88 4.23 -7.10
CA LEU A 31 8.22 3.07 -6.52
C LEU A 31 6.73 3.34 -6.25
N ILE A 32 5.87 2.45 -6.76
CA ILE A 32 4.44 2.43 -6.43
C ILE A 32 4.15 1.10 -5.74
N HIS A 33 3.66 1.14 -4.50
CA HIS A 33 3.28 -0.05 -3.72
C HIS A 33 1.75 -0.13 -3.65
N ILE A 34 1.19 -1.10 -4.37
CA ILE A 34 -0.25 -1.34 -4.43
C ILE A 34 -0.58 -2.49 -3.47
N VAL A 35 -1.44 -2.21 -2.50
CA VAL A 35 -1.85 -3.18 -1.49
C VAL A 35 -3.32 -3.53 -1.69
N PHE A 36 -3.59 -4.79 -1.97
CA PHE A 36 -4.95 -5.32 -2.04
C PHE A 36 -5.45 -5.64 -0.64
N ASP A 37 -6.47 -4.91 -0.20
CA ASP A 37 -7.09 -5.10 1.11
C ASP A 37 -8.45 -5.78 0.97
N ASN A 38 -8.45 -7.10 1.10
CA ASN A 38 -9.67 -7.92 1.18
C ASN A 38 -10.07 -8.20 2.64
N ALA A 39 -9.46 -7.52 3.61
CA ALA A 39 -9.65 -7.70 5.05
C ALA A 39 -9.38 -9.13 5.58
N CYS A 40 -8.70 -10.01 4.82
CA CYS A 40 -8.63 -11.43 5.16
C CYS A 40 -7.29 -12.11 4.78
N TYR A 41 -6.83 -13.02 5.62
CA TYR A 41 -5.74 -13.94 5.31
C TYR A 41 -6.26 -15.13 4.48
N GLU A 42 -6.12 -15.06 3.16
CA GLU A 42 -6.55 -16.15 2.25
C GLU A 42 -5.82 -17.47 2.55
N SER A 43 -4.53 -17.40 2.91
CA SER A 43 -3.73 -18.57 3.30
C SER A 43 -4.26 -19.28 4.55
N SER A 44 -4.97 -18.56 5.41
CA SER A 44 -5.58 -19.06 6.65
C SER A 44 -7.08 -19.30 6.50
N ARG A 45 -7.53 -19.65 5.29
CA ARG A 45 -8.92 -20.04 4.98
C ARG A 45 -9.96 -18.96 5.32
N GLY A 46 -9.63 -17.68 5.18
CA GLY A 46 -10.62 -16.63 5.40
C GLY A 46 -10.48 -15.87 6.71
N ALA A 47 -9.45 -16.14 7.52
CA ALA A 47 -9.32 -15.52 8.83
C ALA A 47 -9.20 -13.98 8.70
N PRO A 48 -9.93 -13.20 9.53
CA PRO A 48 -9.88 -11.75 9.45
C PRO A 48 -8.49 -11.22 9.74
N THR A 49 -8.07 -10.23 8.97
CA THR A 49 -6.84 -9.45 9.23
C THR A 49 -7.15 -8.28 10.15
N ALA A 50 -6.10 -7.56 10.57
CA ALA A 50 -6.29 -6.35 11.38
C ALA A 50 -7.08 -5.25 10.64
N THR A 51 -7.04 -5.23 9.30
CA THR A 51 -7.83 -4.28 8.47
C THR A 51 -9.31 -4.63 8.39
N ALA A 52 -9.72 -5.83 8.83
CA ALA A 52 -11.14 -6.12 9.11
C ALA A 52 -11.68 -5.36 10.34
N GLY A 53 -10.77 -4.85 11.18
CA GLY A 53 -11.08 -4.05 12.36
C GLY A 53 -10.83 -2.56 12.13
N VAL A 54 -10.00 -1.96 12.98
CA VAL A 54 -9.75 -0.51 12.99
C VAL A 54 -8.42 -0.10 12.35
N THR A 55 -7.63 -1.06 11.88
CA THR A 55 -6.29 -0.80 11.35
C THR A 55 -6.38 -0.15 9.97
N ASP A 56 -5.73 1.01 9.83
CA ASP A 56 -5.61 1.75 8.56
C ASP A 56 -4.17 1.67 8.04
N LEU A 57 -3.97 0.94 6.95
CA LEU A 57 -2.66 0.77 6.33
C LEU A 57 -2.12 2.06 5.69
N ALA A 58 -2.99 2.93 5.16
CA ALA A 58 -2.57 4.20 4.58
C ALA A 58 -2.08 5.15 5.69
N ALA A 59 -2.75 5.16 6.84
CA ALA A 59 -2.30 5.92 8.01
C ALA A 59 -0.96 5.38 8.55
N ILE A 60 -0.78 4.06 8.60
CA ILE A 60 0.50 3.44 9.00
C ILE A 60 1.62 3.83 8.02
N ALA A 61 1.38 3.75 6.71
CA ALA A 61 2.37 4.15 5.69
C ALA A 61 2.78 5.62 5.84
N LYS A 62 1.81 6.52 6.10
CA LYS A 62 2.10 7.93 6.42
C LYS A 62 2.94 8.07 7.68
N GLY A 63 2.57 7.36 8.75
CA GLY A 63 3.33 7.34 10.00
C GLY A 63 4.75 6.81 9.84
N ALA A 64 4.99 5.92 8.88
CA ALA A 64 6.32 5.42 8.53
C ALA A 64 7.16 6.43 7.71
N GLY A 65 6.56 7.49 7.17
CA GLY A 65 7.22 8.53 6.38
C GLY A 65 6.90 8.52 4.88
N ILE A 66 5.95 7.71 4.43
CA ILE A 66 5.48 7.71 3.03
C ILE A 66 4.34 8.74 2.92
N ALA A 67 4.67 9.95 2.45
CA ALA A 67 3.70 11.05 2.35
C ALA A 67 2.51 10.71 1.42
N ASN A 68 2.81 10.05 0.31
CA ASN A 68 1.83 9.68 -0.72
C ASN A 68 1.29 8.27 -0.47
N ALA A 69 0.37 8.15 0.50
CA ALA A 69 -0.37 6.91 0.75
C ALA A 69 -1.88 7.20 0.87
N VAL A 70 -2.70 6.44 0.14
CA VAL A 70 -4.15 6.62 0.10
C VAL A 70 -4.85 5.27 0.04
N ALA A 71 -6.00 5.17 0.71
CA ALA A 71 -6.94 4.08 0.50
C ALA A 71 -7.93 4.49 -0.60
N VAL A 72 -8.18 3.62 -1.55
CA VAL A 72 -9.12 3.84 -2.65
C VAL A 72 -10.12 2.70 -2.73
N ASN A 73 -11.39 3.03 -2.89
CA ASN A 73 -12.49 2.06 -2.79
C ASN A 73 -13.29 1.94 -4.10
N SER A 74 -12.80 2.57 -5.18
CA SER A 74 -13.42 2.51 -6.50
C SER A 74 -12.37 2.38 -7.59
N VAL A 75 -12.73 1.68 -8.68
CA VAL A 75 -11.86 1.54 -9.86
C VAL A 75 -11.54 2.91 -10.47
N LYS A 76 -12.49 3.86 -10.39
CA LYS A 76 -12.29 5.22 -10.87
C LYS A 76 -11.19 5.93 -10.07
N ASP A 77 -11.29 5.94 -8.75
CA ASP A 77 -10.29 6.60 -7.90
C ASP A 77 -8.94 5.91 -8.03
N PHE A 78 -8.91 4.57 -8.03
CA PHE A 78 -7.70 3.81 -8.29
C PHE A 78 -7.04 4.21 -9.62
N SER A 79 -7.81 4.32 -10.70
CA SER A 79 -7.28 4.71 -12.02
C SER A 79 -6.71 6.12 -12.00
N VAL A 80 -7.40 7.07 -11.38
CA VAL A 80 -6.92 8.47 -11.26
C VAL A 80 -5.61 8.50 -10.48
N PHE A 81 -5.57 7.94 -9.27
CA PHE A 81 -4.38 7.96 -8.42
C PHE A 81 -3.20 7.21 -9.04
N LEU A 82 -3.44 6.09 -9.72
CA LEU A 82 -2.38 5.34 -10.40
C LEU A 82 -1.78 6.14 -11.56
N ILE A 83 -2.63 6.75 -12.40
CA ILE A 83 -2.18 7.58 -13.53
C ILE A 83 -1.38 8.79 -13.01
N ASP A 84 -1.90 9.46 -11.98
CA ASP A 84 -1.21 10.60 -11.35
C ASP A 84 0.17 10.18 -10.83
N SER A 85 0.23 9.05 -10.10
CA SER A 85 1.48 8.52 -9.54
C SER A 85 2.50 8.11 -10.61
N LEU A 86 2.03 7.60 -11.76
CA LEU A 86 2.89 7.22 -12.87
C LEU A 86 3.48 8.44 -13.60
N HIS A 87 2.77 9.56 -13.62
CA HIS A 87 3.21 10.80 -14.26
C HIS A 87 4.03 11.72 -13.33
N SER A 88 3.78 11.68 -12.03
CA SER A 88 4.39 12.62 -11.07
C SER A 88 5.88 12.36 -10.78
N GLY A 89 6.39 11.15 -11.01
CA GLY A 89 7.82 10.82 -10.78
C GLY A 89 8.34 11.16 -9.38
N LEU A 90 7.43 11.21 -8.39
CA LEU A 90 7.69 11.47 -6.98
C LEU A 90 7.89 10.16 -6.23
#